data_AF-A0A4U0YXE8-F1
#
_entry.id   AF-A0A4U0YXE8-F1
#
_cell.length_a   1.000
_cell.length_b   1.000
_cell.length_c   1.000
_cell.angle_alpha   90.00
_cell.angle_beta   90.00
_cell.angle_gamma   90.00
#
_symmetry.space_group_name_H-M   'P 1'
#
loop_
_entity.id
_entity.type
_entity.pdbx_description
1 polymer ?
#
loop_
_entity_poly.entity_id
_entity_poly.type
_entity_poly.pdbx_seq_one_letter_code
_entity_poly.pdbx_strand_id
1 'polypeptide(L)'
;PRQDADAEGIALLAESLIACGLVQNLGGLRDEAGRVAIVFGGRRLRALQIAVETRPDLAMVPVRIAPDAMTAQAWASAENTARQDLNVVDEIRAYGAMAESGAAVA
;
A
#
# COMPACT_ATOMS: atom_id res chain seq x y z
N PRO A 1 10.97 -10.35 -5.15
CA PRO A 1 11.05 -10.75 -6.58
C PRO A 1 9.99 -10.01 -7.39
N ARG A 2 10.44 -9.29 -8.44
CA ARG A 2 9.77 -8.24 -9.25
C ARG A 2 8.89 -7.25 -8.49
N GLN A 3 9.55 -6.19 -8.03
CA GLN A 3 8.92 -4.95 -7.55
C GLN A 3 8.43 -4.01 -8.67
N ASP A 4 8.51 -4.43 -9.94
CA ASP A 4 8.03 -3.63 -11.06
C ASP A 4 6.52 -3.78 -11.21
N ALA A 5 5.78 -2.91 -10.52
CA ALA A 5 4.47 -2.53 -11.03
C ALA A 5 4.71 -1.84 -12.37
N ASP A 6 4.18 -2.41 -13.45
CA ASP A 6 4.18 -1.81 -14.79
C ASP A 6 3.80 -0.32 -14.71
N ALA A 7 4.74 0.56 -15.07
CA ALA A 7 4.59 2.01 -14.92
C ALA A 7 3.41 2.54 -15.73
N GLU A 8 3.15 1.95 -16.89
CA GLU A 8 2.00 2.28 -17.73
C GLU A 8 0.69 1.92 -17.02
N GLY A 9 0.60 0.70 -16.48
CA GLY A 9 -0.54 0.26 -15.68
C GLY A 9 -0.75 1.04 -14.37
N ILE A 10 0.28 1.72 -13.84
CA ILE A 10 0.14 2.66 -12.71
C ILE A 10 -0.38 4.01 -13.19
N ALA A 11 0.12 4.53 -14.31
CA ALA A 11 -0.35 5.78 -14.90
C ALA A 11 -1.84 5.69 -15.29
N LEU A 12 -2.25 4.61 -15.95
CA LEU A 12 -3.67 4.36 -16.27
C LEU A 12 -4.54 4.27 -15.01
N LEU A 13 -4.02 3.70 -13.93
CA LEU A 13 -4.72 3.66 -12.66
C LEU A 13 -4.81 5.05 -12.02
N ALA A 14 -3.80 5.90 -12.17
CA ALA A 14 -3.84 7.28 -11.71
C ALA A 14 -4.91 8.09 -12.45
N GLU A 15 -5.01 7.94 -13.79
CA GLU A 15 -6.09 8.54 -14.59
C GLU A 15 -7.47 8.07 -14.13
N SER A 16 -7.61 6.77 -13.84
CA SER A 16 -8.86 6.23 -13.28
C SER A 16 -9.18 6.83 -11.91
N LEU A 17 -8.18 7.01 -11.04
CA LEU A 17 -8.35 7.68 -9.75
C LEU A 17 -8.73 9.14 -9.93
N ILE A 18 -8.14 9.87 -10.87
CA ILE A 18 -8.50 11.26 -11.16
C ILE A 18 -9.96 11.35 -11.62
N ALA A 19 -10.40 10.47 -12.52
CA ALA A 19 -11.75 10.47 -13.06
C ALA A 19 -12.82 10.05 -12.04
N CYS A 20 -12.56 9.00 -11.26
CA CYS A 20 -13.60 8.32 -10.46
C CYS A 20 -13.38 8.39 -8.95
N GLY A 21 -12.18 8.79 -8.50
CA GLY A 21 -11.76 8.70 -7.10
C GLY A 21 -11.35 7.28 -6.70
N LEU A 22 -11.01 7.11 -5.42
CA LEU A 22 -10.64 5.81 -4.86
C LEU A 22 -11.88 4.96 -4.63
N VAL A 23 -12.21 4.10 -5.59
CA VAL A 23 -13.37 3.18 -5.48
C VAL A 23 -13.10 2.03 -4.51
N GLN A 24 -11.87 1.51 -4.49
CA GLN A 24 -11.46 0.41 -3.64
C GLN A 24 -10.44 0.90 -2.62
N ASN A 25 -10.79 0.84 -1.33
CA ASN A 25 -9.95 1.36 -0.24
C ASN A 25 -8.61 0.64 -0.13
N LEU A 26 -7.62 1.36 0.38
CA LEU A 26 -6.36 0.78 0.86
C LEU A 26 -6.60 0.04 2.19
N GLY A 27 -5.73 -0.91 2.51
CA GLY A 27 -5.68 -1.54 3.83
C GLY A 27 -4.34 -1.24 4.50
N GLY A 28 -4.36 -0.96 5.80
CA GLY A 28 -3.16 -0.64 6.56
C GLY A 28 -3.20 -1.12 8.00
N LEU A 29 -2.04 -1.11 8.64
CA LEU A 29 -1.86 -1.36 10.07
C LEU A 29 -1.41 -0.07 10.74
N ARG A 30 -2.02 0.27 11.87
CA ARG A 30 -1.66 1.47 12.64
C ARG A 30 -0.63 1.09 13.71
N ASP A 31 0.43 1.90 13.82
CA ASP A 31 1.43 1.76 14.89
C ASP A 31 1.03 2.55 16.16
N GLU A 32 1.82 2.40 17.23
CA GLU A 32 1.61 3.09 18.50
C GLU A 32 1.72 4.62 18.38
N ALA A 33 2.47 5.12 17.39
CA ALA A 33 2.59 6.54 17.07
C ALA A 33 1.44 7.07 16.20
N GLY A 34 0.48 6.23 15.83
CA GLY A 34 -0.68 6.58 15.00
C GLY A 34 -0.40 6.63 13.50
N ARG A 35 0.79 6.27 13.04
CA ARG A 35 1.15 6.16 11.62
C ARG A 35 0.52 4.89 11.04
N VAL A 36 0.20 4.92 9.75
CA VAL A 36 -0.45 3.80 9.06
C VAL A 36 0.46 3.26 7.97
N ALA A 37 0.91 2.03 8.13
CA ALA A 37 1.64 1.30 7.10
C ALA A 37 0.64 0.58 6.18
N ILE A 38 0.74 0.79 4.86
CA ILE A 38 -0.16 0.18 3.88
C ILE A 38 0.27 -1.26 3.60
N VAL A 39 -0.64 -2.21 3.80
CA VAL A 39 -0.45 -3.66 3.62
C VAL A 39 -1.30 -4.25 2.49
N PHE A 40 -2.26 -3.48 1.99
CA PHE A 40 -3.14 -3.87 0.90
C PHE A 40 -3.36 -2.71 -0.07
N GLY A 41 -3.18 -2.97 -1.37
CA GLY A 41 -3.43 -2.01 -2.45
C GLY A 41 -2.21 -1.21 -2.89
N GLY A 42 -1.02 -1.82 -2.88
CA GLY A 42 0.24 -1.13 -3.21
C GLY A 42 0.28 -0.42 -4.56
N ARG A 43 -0.44 -0.93 -5.58
CA ARG A 43 -0.60 -0.26 -6.89
C ARG A 43 -1.44 1.01 -6.80
N ARG A 44 -2.51 0.98 -6.01
CA ARG A 44 -3.38 2.15 -5.79
C ARG A 44 -2.64 3.24 -5.01
N LEU A 45 -1.81 2.87 -4.04
CA LEU A 45 -0.96 3.85 -3.34
C LEU A 45 -0.03 4.59 -4.30
N ARG A 46 0.66 3.87 -5.20
CA ARG A 46 1.53 4.47 -6.23
C ARG A 46 0.76 5.36 -7.20
N ALA A 47 -0.41 4.91 -7.64
CA ALA A 47 -1.27 5.69 -8.52
C ALA A 47 -1.83 6.95 -7.83
N LEU A 48 -2.13 6.89 -6.51
CA LEU A 48 -2.52 8.05 -5.73
C LEU A 48 -1.41 9.09 -5.66
N GLN A 49 -0.14 8.68 -5.50
CA GLN A 49 1.02 9.60 -5.48
C GLN A 49 1.15 10.42 -6.77
N ILE A 50 0.70 9.88 -7.91
CA ILE A 50 0.63 10.60 -9.19
C ILE A 50 -0.66 11.45 -9.24
N ALA A 51 -1.80 10.84 -8.93
CA ALA A 51 -3.11 11.48 -9.05
C ALA A 51 -3.25 12.76 -8.19
N VAL A 52 -2.56 12.83 -7.05
CA VAL A 52 -2.57 14.01 -6.17
C VAL A 52 -1.98 15.26 -6.79
N GLU A 53 -1.12 15.12 -7.79
CA GLU A 53 -0.57 16.27 -8.54
C GLU A 53 -1.68 17.02 -9.29
N THR A 54 -2.70 16.28 -9.76
CA THR A 54 -3.86 16.82 -10.48
C THR A 54 -5.07 17.05 -9.57
N ARG A 55 -5.31 16.15 -8.61
CA ARG A 55 -6.39 16.23 -7.61
C ARG A 55 -5.85 16.15 -6.18
N PRO A 56 -5.46 17.29 -5.58
CA PRO A 56 -4.88 17.32 -4.23
C PRO A 56 -5.80 16.75 -3.14
N ASP A 57 -7.12 16.72 -3.33
CA ASP A 57 -8.08 16.07 -2.43
C ASP A 57 -7.82 14.58 -2.26
N LEU A 58 -7.21 13.92 -3.26
CA LEU A 58 -6.82 12.50 -3.19
C LEU A 58 -5.65 12.23 -2.23
N ALA A 59 -5.04 13.27 -1.63
CA ALA A 59 -4.05 13.10 -0.57
C ALA A 59 -4.68 12.57 0.72
N MET A 60 -6.00 12.73 0.87
CA MET A 60 -6.77 12.23 2.00
C MET A 60 -7.80 11.20 1.53
N VAL A 61 -7.47 9.92 1.70
CA VAL A 61 -8.36 8.80 1.33
C VAL A 61 -8.68 7.90 2.51
N PRO A 62 -9.85 7.24 2.52
CA PRO A 62 -10.16 6.24 3.51
C PRO A 62 -9.21 5.03 3.41
N VAL A 63 -8.67 4.62 4.56
CA VAL A 63 -7.86 3.41 4.71
C VAL A 63 -8.55 2.49 5.71
N ARG A 64 -8.76 1.23 5.33
CA ARG A 64 -9.25 0.21 6.26
C ARG A 64 -8.11 -0.19 7.18
N ILE A 65 -8.28 -0.02 8.49
CA ILE A 65 -7.27 -0.37 9.48
C ILE A 65 -7.48 -1.81 9.96
N ALA A 66 -6.42 -2.62 9.90
CA ALA A 66 -6.41 -3.97 10.46
C ALA A 66 -6.44 -3.88 12.00
N PRO A 67 -7.22 -4.73 12.68
CA PRO A 67 -7.29 -4.73 14.14
C PRO A 67 -6.00 -5.21 14.80
N ASP A 68 -5.21 -6.04 14.10
CA ASP A 68 -3.95 -6.60 14.58
C ASP A 68 -3.01 -6.97 13.42
N ALA A 69 -1.77 -7.29 13.77
CA ALA A 69 -0.73 -7.67 12.82
C ALA A 69 -1.06 -8.97 12.06
N MET A 70 -1.75 -9.92 12.71
CA MET A 70 -2.15 -11.19 12.09
C MET A 70 -3.13 -10.95 10.94
N THR A 71 -4.11 -10.07 11.15
CA THR A 71 -5.10 -9.68 10.14
C THR A 71 -4.44 -8.88 9.01
N ALA A 72 -3.52 -7.98 9.33
CA ALA A 72 -2.73 -7.25 8.34
C ALA A 72 -1.93 -8.20 7.44
N GLN A 73 -1.28 -9.20 8.03
CA GLN A 73 -0.55 -10.24 7.30
C GLN A 73 -1.47 -11.07 6.42
N ALA A 74 -2.68 -11.42 6.90
CA ALA A 74 -3.67 -12.13 6.10
C ALA A 74 -4.11 -11.31 4.88
N TRP A 75 -4.28 -9.98 5.00
CA TRP A 75 -4.61 -9.10 3.88
C TRP A 75 -3.49 -9.02 2.85
N ALA A 76 -2.24 -8.83 3.29
CA ALA A 76 -1.08 -8.80 2.41
C ALA A 76 -0.92 -10.14 1.67
N SER A 77 -1.08 -11.25 2.41
CA SER A 77 -1.02 -12.61 1.85
C SER A 77 -2.14 -12.87 0.87
N ALA A 78 -3.36 -12.37 1.12
CA ALA A 78 -4.48 -12.48 0.18
C ALA A 78 -4.23 -11.65 -1.10
N GLU A 79 -3.65 -10.45 -0.98
CA GLU A 79 -3.24 -9.66 -2.16
C GLU A 79 -2.18 -10.39 -2.99
N ASN A 80 -1.19 -10.98 -2.32
CA ASN A 80 -0.10 -11.67 -2.98
C ASN A 80 -0.54 -13.04 -3.53
N THR A 81 -1.45 -13.74 -2.84
CA THR A 81 -1.99 -15.04 -3.29
C THR A 81 -2.98 -14.88 -4.44
N ALA A 82 -3.78 -13.81 -4.45
CA ALA A 82 -4.60 -13.43 -5.62
C ALA A 82 -3.74 -13.09 -6.86
N ARG A 83 -2.43 -12.89 -6.66
CA ARG A 83 -1.42 -12.59 -7.67
C ARG A 83 -0.42 -13.76 -7.72
N GLN A 84 -0.83 -14.94 -8.19
CA GLN A 84 0.02 -16.15 -8.25
C GLN A 84 1.51 -15.87 -8.54
N ASP A 85 2.37 -15.83 -7.50
CA ASP A 85 3.65 -16.56 -7.33
C ASP A 85 4.52 -16.04 -6.16
N LEU A 86 4.77 -16.97 -5.22
CA LEU A 86 6.02 -17.26 -4.48
C LEU A 86 6.65 -16.35 -3.38
N ASN A 87 6.88 -17.06 -2.26
CA ASN A 87 7.84 -16.94 -1.14
C ASN A 87 7.58 -15.92 0.00
N VAL A 88 6.96 -16.44 1.06
CA VAL A 88 6.40 -15.79 2.27
C VAL A 88 7.47 -15.21 3.22
N VAL A 89 8.74 -15.56 3.06
CA VAL A 89 9.78 -15.33 4.10
C VAL A 89 10.47 -13.96 3.98
N ASP A 90 10.46 -13.33 2.81
CA ASP A 90 11.26 -12.11 2.57
C ASP A 90 10.52 -10.79 2.89
N GLU A 91 9.19 -10.76 2.90
CA GLU A 91 8.43 -9.51 3.16
C GLU A 91 8.36 -9.14 4.65
N ILE A 92 8.47 -10.11 5.57
CA ILE A 92 8.41 -9.85 7.02
C ILE A 92 9.68 -9.11 7.49
N ARG A 93 10.83 -9.28 6.82
CA ARG A 93 12.06 -8.54 7.16
C ARG A 93 11.92 -7.02 6.91
N ALA A 94 11.10 -6.60 5.95
CA ALA A 94 10.83 -5.18 5.72
C ALA A 94 9.94 -4.57 6.83
N TYR A 95 9.06 -5.37 7.44
CA TYR A 95 8.21 -4.93 8.54
C TYR A 95 8.95 -4.83 9.88
N GLY A 96 9.93 -5.70 10.13
CA GLY A 96 10.80 -5.63 11.32
C GLY A 96 11.82 -4.49 11.27
N ALA A 97 12.40 -4.19 10.10
CA ALA A 97 13.42 -3.16 9.96
C ALA A 97 12.91 -1.72 10.20
N MET A 98 11.60 -1.46 10.01
CA MET A 98 10.98 -0.16 10.35
C MET A 98 10.69 0.04 11.84
N ALA A 99 10.61 -1.05 12.62
CA ALA A 99 10.47 -0.97 14.08
C ALA A 99 11.81 -0.75 14.78
N GLU A 100 12.92 -1.24 14.21
CA GLU A 100 14.26 -1.14 14.81
C GLU A 100 15.09 0.05 14.31
N SER A 101 14.85 0.56 13.09
CA SER A 101 15.58 1.74 12.59
C SER A 101 14.74 3.00 12.75
N GLY A 102 14.96 3.75 13.84
CA GLY A 102 14.60 5.17 13.95
C GLY A 102 15.38 6.06 12.99
N ALA A 103 15.60 5.62 11.75
CA ALA A 103 16.40 6.30 10.75
C ALA A 103 15.49 7.01 9.76
N ALA A 104 15.59 8.34 9.79
CA ALA A 104 15.03 9.23 8.78
C ALA A 104 15.44 8.81 7.36
N VAL A 105 14.52 8.89 6.41
CA VAL A 105 14.87 9.06 5.00
C VAL A 105 13.94 10.11 4.41
N ALA A 106 14.59 11.14 3.87
CA ALA A 106 14.04 12.28 3.13
C ALA A 106 13.46 11.89 1.77
#